data_AF-A0A923WGW2-F1
#
_entry.id   AF-A0A923WGW2-F1
#
_cell.length_a   1.000
_cell.length_b   1.000
_cell.length_c   1.000
_cell.angle_alpha   90.00
_cell.angle_beta   90.00
_cell.angle_gamma   90.00
#
_symmetry.space_group_name_H-M   'P 1'
#
loop_
_entity.id
_entity.type
_entity.pdbx_description
1 polymer ?
#
loop_
_entity_poly.entity_id
_entity_poly.type
_entity_poly.pdbx_seq_one_letter_code
_entity_poly.pdbx_strand_id
1 'polypeptide(L)'
;TAVLFNGGVFKSELLAERTLATHNDWLHAEQAPAARMLTGADLDLAEARGAAYYGYVRRGQGVRIRGGTARAYYVAIESSMPAVPGFEPPIQALCVAPFGMEEGVEAPLQTQQFGLVVGHAVTLRLFGSSVRRQDQLGTLLDFWQDDELQELGAIHATLPAEGRQAGDVVAVTLRAIATETGTLDLTAVAVQGDGRWKVEFDVRGQH
;
A
#
# COMPACT_ATOMS: atom_id res chain seq x y z
N THR A 1 -18.03 -20.52 -0.66
CA THR A 1 -18.00 -19.10 -0.26
C THR A 1 -18.90 -18.87 0.96
N ALA A 2 -18.55 -17.94 1.85
CA ALA A 2 -19.42 -17.55 2.97
C ALA A 2 -19.64 -16.03 2.93
N VAL A 3 -20.85 -15.57 3.28
CA VAL A 3 -21.22 -14.14 3.27
C VAL A 3 -21.69 -13.73 4.65
N LEU A 4 -21.10 -12.67 5.19
CA LEU A 4 -21.58 -12.00 6.41
C LEU A 4 -22.09 -10.62 6.01
N PHE A 5 -23.38 -10.37 6.21
CA PHE A 5 -23.92 -9.02 6.05
C PHE A 5 -23.60 -8.17 7.28
N ASN A 6 -23.30 -6.90 7.06
CA ASN A 6 -23.08 -5.90 8.11
C ASN A 6 -23.77 -4.58 7.72
N GLY A 7 -24.24 -3.83 8.70
CA GLY A 7 -24.87 -2.53 8.53
C GLY A 7 -26.39 -2.62 8.32
N GLY A 8 -27.09 -1.57 8.76
CA GLY A 8 -28.56 -1.53 8.81
C GLY A 8 -29.27 -1.70 7.48
N VAL A 9 -28.59 -1.49 6.34
CA VAL A 9 -29.15 -1.69 4.99
C VAL A 9 -29.60 -3.14 4.78
N PHE A 10 -28.83 -4.10 5.29
CA PHE A 10 -29.13 -5.53 5.15
C PHE A 10 -30.12 -6.07 6.18
N LYS A 11 -30.77 -5.18 6.96
CA LYS A 11 -32.00 -5.54 7.68
C LYS A 11 -33.16 -5.80 6.72
N SER A 12 -33.10 -5.23 5.52
CA SER A 12 -34.06 -5.53 4.46
C SER A 12 -33.75 -6.90 3.88
N GLU A 13 -34.64 -7.87 4.12
CA GLU A 13 -34.54 -9.22 3.56
C GLU A 13 -34.44 -9.17 2.04
N LEU A 14 -35.20 -8.28 1.38
CA LEU A 14 -35.17 -8.09 -0.07
C LEU A 14 -33.76 -7.75 -0.58
N LEU A 15 -33.03 -6.89 0.12
CA LEU A 15 -31.67 -6.50 -0.27
C LEU A 15 -30.68 -7.64 0.01
N ALA A 16 -30.77 -8.28 1.17
CA ALA A 16 -29.91 -9.41 1.52
C ALA A 16 -30.08 -10.58 0.53
N GLU A 17 -31.32 -10.97 0.21
CA GLU A 17 -31.64 -12.02 -0.76
C GLU A 17 -31.16 -11.66 -2.15
N ARG A 18 -31.40 -10.43 -2.62
CA ARG A 18 -30.96 -10.01 -3.95
C ARG A 18 -29.44 -10.05 -4.08
N THR A 19 -28.71 -9.56 -3.08
CA THR A 19 -27.24 -9.58 -3.07
C THR A 19 -26.69 -11.00 -3.03
N LEU A 20 -27.31 -11.90 -2.24
CA LEU A 20 -26.91 -13.30 -2.16
C LEU A 20 -27.20 -14.04 -3.48
N ALA A 21 -28.34 -13.78 -4.11
CA ALA A 21 -28.69 -14.33 -5.41
C ALA A 21 -27.66 -13.94 -6.48
N THR A 22 -27.29 -12.66 -6.57
CA THR A 22 -26.27 -12.20 -7.52
C THR A 22 -24.91 -12.87 -7.32
N HIS A 23 -24.47 -13.04 -6.07
CA HIS A 23 -23.23 -13.79 -5.80
C HIS A 23 -23.35 -15.26 -6.21
N ASN A 24 -24.50 -15.88 -5.97
CA ASN A 24 -24.73 -17.28 -6.33
C ASN A 24 -24.80 -17.48 -7.84
N ASP A 25 -25.31 -16.51 -8.60
CA ASP A 25 -25.29 -16.56 -10.07
C ASP A 25 -23.85 -16.61 -10.60
N TRP A 26 -22.95 -15.78 -10.05
CA TRP A 26 -21.53 -15.80 -10.39
C TRP A 26 -20.85 -17.11 -9.99
N LEU A 27 -21.10 -17.60 -8.77
CA LEU A 27 -20.55 -18.87 -8.30
C LEU A 27 -21.04 -20.05 -9.16
N HIS A 28 -22.30 -20.05 -9.55
CA HIS A 28 -22.86 -21.07 -10.43
C HIS A 28 -22.20 -21.05 -11.81
N ALA A 29 -21.95 -19.87 -12.39
CA ALA A 29 -21.24 -19.73 -13.66
C ALA A 29 -19.81 -20.31 -13.59
N GLU A 30 -19.15 -20.23 -12.44
CA GLU A 30 -17.84 -20.82 -12.16
C GLU A 30 -17.89 -22.28 -11.64
N GLN A 31 -19.06 -22.93 -11.65
CA GLN A 31 -19.28 -24.28 -11.10
C GLN A 31 -18.89 -24.42 -9.62
N ALA A 32 -18.94 -23.33 -8.87
CA ALA A 32 -18.66 -23.30 -7.44
C ALA A 32 -19.94 -23.51 -6.59
N PRO A 33 -19.82 -24.05 -5.36
CA PRO A 33 -20.95 -24.20 -4.45
C PRO A 33 -21.58 -22.85 -4.06
N ALA A 34 -22.90 -22.84 -3.87
CA ALA A 34 -23.63 -21.67 -3.39
C ALA A 34 -23.04 -21.11 -2.09
N ALA A 35 -23.08 -19.79 -1.97
CA ALA A 35 -22.58 -19.09 -0.81
C ALA A 35 -23.45 -19.35 0.42
N ARG A 36 -22.80 -19.60 1.56
CA ARG A 36 -23.47 -19.76 2.86
C ARG A 36 -23.58 -18.41 3.55
N MET A 37 -24.80 -17.95 3.81
CA MET A 37 -25.02 -16.78 4.66
C MET A 37 -24.70 -17.12 6.12
N LEU A 38 -23.86 -16.30 6.74
CA LEU A 38 -23.51 -16.37 8.15
C LEU A 38 -24.57 -15.64 8.98
N THR A 39 -24.99 -16.26 10.09
CA THR A 39 -25.99 -15.72 11.01
C THR A 39 -25.35 -15.29 12.33
N GLY A 40 -26.11 -14.57 13.17
CA GLY A 40 -25.67 -14.19 14.52
C GLY A 40 -24.99 -12.83 14.64
N ALA A 41 -24.84 -12.09 13.53
CA ALA A 41 -24.47 -10.68 13.60
C ALA A 41 -25.70 -9.81 13.89
N ASP A 42 -25.56 -8.95 14.89
CA ASP A 42 -26.47 -7.83 15.07
C ASP A 42 -26.03 -6.73 14.09
N LEU A 43 -26.85 -6.47 13.08
CA LEU A 43 -26.49 -5.57 11.98
C LEU A 43 -26.34 -4.10 12.41
N ASP A 44 -26.95 -3.71 13.54
CA ASP A 44 -26.78 -2.36 14.10
C ASP A 44 -25.50 -2.24 14.92
N LEU A 45 -25.11 -3.32 15.59
CA LEU A 45 -24.01 -3.30 16.55
C LEU A 45 -22.72 -3.93 16.01
N ALA A 46 -22.75 -4.60 14.87
CA ALA A 46 -21.61 -5.34 14.34
C ALA A 46 -20.37 -4.44 14.14
N GLU A 47 -20.56 -3.21 13.63
CA GLU A 47 -19.47 -2.24 13.49
C GLU A 47 -18.94 -1.77 14.84
N ALA A 48 -19.83 -1.34 15.75
CA ALA A 48 -19.43 -0.86 17.08
C ALA A 48 -18.74 -1.95 17.91
N ARG A 49 -19.23 -3.19 17.84
CA ARG A 49 -18.59 -4.35 18.47
C ARG A 49 -17.23 -4.64 17.85
N GLY A 50 -17.12 -4.55 16.53
CA GLY A 50 -15.84 -4.67 15.82
C GLY A 50 -14.82 -3.64 16.29
N ALA A 51 -15.22 -2.36 16.38
CA ALA A 51 -14.36 -1.28 16.85
C ALA A 51 -13.96 -1.45 18.33
N ALA A 52 -14.90 -1.83 19.20
CA ALA A 52 -14.62 -2.10 20.61
C ALA A 52 -13.69 -3.29 20.80
N TYR A 53 -13.91 -4.38 20.05
CA TYR A 53 -13.05 -5.55 20.04
C TYR A 53 -11.66 -5.22 19.51
N TYR A 54 -11.57 -4.42 18.45
CA TYR A 54 -10.30 -3.92 17.93
C TYR A 54 -9.50 -3.14 19.00
N GLY A 55 -10.15 -2.24 19.74
CA GLY A 55 -9.53 -1.54 20.88
C GLY A 55 -9.12 -2.47 22.04
N TYR A 56 -9.85 -3.57 22.25
CA TYR A 56 -9.47 -4.62 23.21
C TYR A 56 -8.21 -5.39 22.75
N VAL A 57 -8.16 -5.77 21.47
CA VAL A 57 -7.00 -6.41 20.82
C VAL A 57 -5.76 -5.53 20.84
N ARG A 58 -5.89 -4.22 20.61
CA ARG A 58 -4.77 -3.28 20.71
C ARG A 58 -4.12 -3.24 22.10
N ARG A 59 -4.85 -3.61 23.15
CA ARG A 59 -4.33 -3.73 24.52
C ARG A 59 -3.69 -5.09 24.81
N GLY A 60 -3.45 -5.90 23.76
CA GLY A 60 -2.85 -7.22 23.87
C GLY A 60 -3.81 -8.32 24.31
N GLN A 61 -5.13 -8.08 24.25
CA GLN A 61 -6.14 -9.01 24.72
C GLN A 61 -7.01 -9.53 23.56
N GLY A 62 -7.16 -10.85 23.42
CA GLY A 62 -7.94 -11.47 22.33
C GLY A 62 -7.12 -11.75 21.07
N VAL A 63 -7.81 -12.10 19.99
CA VAL A 63 -7.21 -12.53 18.72
C VAL A 63 -7.06 -11.36 17.76
N ARG A 64 -5.83 -11.07 17.34
CA ARG A 64 -5.54 -10.08 16.28
C ARG A 64 -5.69 -10.71 14.91
N ILE A 65 -6.62 -10.19 14.12
CA ILE A 65 -6.70 -10.47 12.68
C ILE A 65 -5.69 -9.55 12.00
N ARG A 66 -4.79 -10.11 11.18
CA ARG A 66 -3.82 -9.33 10.40
C ARG A 66 -4.30 -9.29 8.96
N GLY A 67 -4.48 -8.08 8.42
CA GLY A 67 -4.62 -7.85 6.99
C GLY A 67 -3.25 -7.46 6.44
N GLY A 68 -2.84 -8.10 5.35
CA GLY A 68 -1.70 -7.64 4.57
C GLY A 68 -2.15 -6.67 3.47
N THR A 69 -1.22 -5.91 2.89
CA THR A 69 -1.50 -5.07 1.72
C THR A 69 -2.16 -5.89 0.59
N ALA A 70 -3.21 -5.35 -0.02
CA ALA A 70 -3.91 -6.01 -1.14
C ALA A 70 -3.21 -5.80 -2.50
N ARG A 71 -2.11 -5.05 -2.52
CA ARG A 71 -1.29 -4.73 -3.70
C ARG A 71 0.18 -4.70 -3.31
N ALA A 72 1.05 -4.96 -4.27
CA ALA A 72 2.46 -4.57 -4.17
C ALA A 72 2.59 -3.09 -4.57
N TYR A 73 3.44 -2.34 -3.88
CA TYR A 73 3.69 -0.92 -4.14
C TYR A 73 5.13 -0.68 -4.53
N TYR A 74 5.32 0.25 -5.47
CA TYR A 74 6.61 0.57 -6.06
C TYR A 74 6.81 2.08 -6.13
N VAL A 75 8.07 2.52 -6.02
CA VAL A 75 8.47 3.91 -6.30
C VAL A 75 9.28 3.96 -7.59
N ALA A 76 9.05 4.96 -8.42
CA ALA A 76 9.96 5.25 -9.53
C ALA A 76 11.29 5.74 -8.99
N ILE A 77 12.37 5.20 -9.55
CA ILE A 77 13.72 5.72 -9.41
C ILE A 77 14.25 6.04 -10.80
N GLU A 78 15.01 7.13 -10.92
CA GLU A 78 15.69 7.46 -12.17
C GLU A 78 16.80 6.43 -12.43
N SER A 79 16.85 5.88 -13.64
CA SER A 79 17.94 4.99 -14.01
C SER A 79 19.27 5.74 -14.09
N SER A 80 20.35 5.08 -13.68
CA SER A 80 21.73 5.58 -13.85
C SER A 80 22.23 5.50 -15.31
N MET A 81 21.37 5.18 -16.28
CA MET A 81 21.74 5.11 -17.69
C MET A 81 22.06 6.51 -18.25
N PRO A 82 23.08 6.64 -19.13
CA PRO A 82 23.41 7.92 -19.75
C PRO A 82 22.19 8.49 -20.50
N ALA A 83 21.88 9.76 -20.26
CA ALA A 83 20.82 10.44 -21.00
C ALA A 83 21.16 10.44 -22.50
N VAL A 84 20.30 9.81 -23.31
CA VAL A 84 20.40 9.85 -24.77
C VAL A 84 19.58 11.05 -25.27
N PRO A 85 20.17 12.00 -26.02
CA PRO A 85 19.44 13.14 -26.53
C PRO A 85 18.18 12.73 -27.30
N GLY A 86 17.02 13.26 -26.89
CA GLY A 86 15.71 12.97 -27.51
C GLY A 86 14.94 11.78 -26.91
N PHE A 87 15.49 11.10 -25.90
CA PHE A 87 14.80 10.05 -25.15
C PHE A 87 14.70 10.43 -23.69
N GLU A 88 13.51 10.28 -23.09
CA GLU A 88 13.37 10.37 -21.64
C GLU A 88 14.14 9.21 -20.99
N PRO A 89 14.92 9.47 -19.92
CA PRO A 89 15.60 8.41 -19.19
C PRO A 89 14.59 7.36 -18.72
N PRO A 90 14.89 6.06 -18.88
CA PRO A 90 13.99 5.03 -18.39
C PRO A 90 13.82 5.15 -16.88
N ILE A 91 12.58 5.08 -16.42
CA ILE A 91 12.29 4.93 -14.98
C ILE A 91 12.37 3.45 -14.62
N GLN A 92 12.96 3.14 -13.46
CA GLN A 92 12.89 1.82 -12.87
C GLN A 92 11.88 1.84 -11.71
N ALA A 93 11.18 0.75 -11.47
CA ALA A 93 10.21 0.64 -10.37
C ALA A 93 10.75 -0.25 -9.25
N LEU A 94 10.98 0.32 -8.07
CA LEU A 94 11.47 -0.40 -6.90
C LEU A 94 10.33 -0.81 -5.99
N CYS A 95 10.17 -2.11 -5.71
CA CYS A 95 9.18 -2.61 -4.77
C CYS A 95 9.53 -2.15 -3.33
N VAL A 96 8.67 -1.29 -2.77
CA VAL A 96 8.81 -0.75 -1.41
C VAL A 96 7.86 -1.43 -0.42
N ALA A 97 6.80 -2.07 -0.91
CA ALA A 97 5.92 -2.88 -0.08
C ALA A 97 5.38 -4.06 -0.89
N PRO A 98 5.74 -5.31 -0.57
CA PRO A 98 5.25 -6.48 -1.29
C PRO A 98 3.76 -6.71 -1.00
N PHE A 99 3.12 -7.53 -1.83
CA PHE A 99 1.75 -7.99 -1.57
C PHE A 99 1.69 -8.77 -0.26
N GLY A 100 0.67 -8.52 0.56
CA GLY A 100 0.49 -9.19 1.84
C GLY A 100 1.41 -8.66 2.96
N MET A 101 2.11 -7.54 2.75
CA MET A 101 2.91 -6.90 3.81
C MET A 101 2.03 -6.58 5.00
N GLU A 102 2.35 -7.16 6.16
CA GLU A 102 1.58 -6.97 7.39
C GLU A 102 1.75 -5.54 7.93
N GLU A 103 0.67 -5.00 8.50
CA GLU A 103 0.65 -3.71 9.17
C GLU A 103 1.74 -3.59 10.25
N GLY A 104 2.43 -2.46 10.27
CA GLY A 104 3.45 -2.17 11.28
C GLY A 104 4.73 -2.99 11.15
N VAL A 105 4.84 -3.90 10.18
CA VAL A 105 6.10 -4.58 9.87
C VAL A 105 6.96 -3.63 9.07
N GLU A 106 8.14 -3.34 9.61
CA GLU A 106 9.15 -2.53 8.95
C GLU A 106 10.07 -3.45 8.17
N ALA A 107 10.01 -3.37 6.85
CA ALA A 107 10.92 -4.09 5.98
C ALA A 107 11.98 -3.08 5.49
N PRO A 108 13.24 -3.15 5.96
CA PRO A 108 14.26 -2.23 5.51
C PRO A 108 14.81 -2.64 4.14
N LEU A 109 14.86 -1.70 3.18
CA LEU A 109 15.57 -1.86 1.91
C LEU A 109 17.09 -1.74 2.13
N GLN A 110 17.66 -2.65 2.93
CA GLN A 110 19.06 -2.54 3.38
C GLN A 110 20.07 -2.65 2.23
N THR A 111 19.71 -3.31 1.13
CA THR A 111 20.60 -3.57 0.00
C THR A 111 20.67 -2.43 -1.01
N GLN A 112 19.74 -1.46 -0.98
CA GLN A 112 19.65 -0.43 -2.00
C GLN A 112 19.75 0.97 -1.39
N GLN A 113 20.83 1.66 -1.75
CA GLN A 113 21.09 3.04 -1.34
C GLN A 113 20.72 3.98 -2.48
N PHE A 114 20.09 5.09 -2.14
CA PHE A 114 19.65 6.11 -3.07
C PHE A 114 20.33 7.43 -2.73
N GLY A 115 20.63 8.22 -3.76
CA GLY A 115 21.04 9.60 -3.59
C GLY A 115 19.82 10.49 -3.50
N LEU A 116 19.64 11.19 -2.38
CA LEU A 116 18.52 12.10 -2.18
C LEU A 116 19.03 13.54 -2.09
N VAL A 117 18.53 14.41 -2.98
CA VAL A 117 18.89 15.83 -3.03
C VAL A 117 18.18 16.58 -1.91
N VAL A 118 18.94 17.18 -1.00
CA VAL A 118 18.37 17.99 0.08
C VAL A 118 18.25 19.47 -0.32
N GLY A 119 17.37 20.20 0.35
CA GLY A 119 17.09 21.61 0.11
C GLY A 119 16.23 21.92 -1.12
N HIS A 120 15.85 20.89 -1.89
CA HIS A 120 14.96 21.02 -3.05
C HIS A 120 13.72 20.14 -2.88
N ALA A 121 12.63 20.51 -3.56
CA ALA A 121 11.46 19.67 -3.68
C ALA A 121 11.79 18.47 -4.58
N VAL A 122 11.56 17.26 -4.07
CA VAL A 122 11.67 16.01 -4.81
C VAL A 122 10.27 15.44 -5.06
N THR A 123 10.11 14.80 -6.21
CA THR A 123 8.86 14.15 -6.62
C THR A 123 9.13 12.66 -6.83
N LEU A 124 8.43 11.81 -6.09
CA LEU A 124 8.55 10.35 -6.15
C LEU A 124 7.25 9.77 -6.71
N ARG A 125 7.26 9.25 -7.93
CA ARG A 125 6.07 8.62 -8.52
C ARG A 125 5.82 7.27 -7.85
N LEU A 126 4.56 7.00 -7.50
CA LEU A 126 4.13 5.80 -6.80
C LEU A 126 3.30 4.93 -7.74
N PHE A 127 3.56 3.62 -7.71
CA PHE A 127 2.85 2.63 -8.51
C PHE A 127 2.29 1.53 -7.61
N GLY A 128 1.19 0.90 -8.05
CA GLY A 128 0.60 -0.25 -7.39
C GLY A 128 0.28 -1.38 -8.37
N SER A 129 0.47 -2.63 -7.94
CA SER A 129 0.13 -3.83 -8.70
C SER A 129 -0.75 -4.79 -7.91
N SER A 130 -1.82 -5.29 -8.53
CA SER A 130 -2.67 -6.36 -7.99
C SER A 130 -2.30 -7.75 -8.54
N VAL A 131 -1.47 -7.80 -9.58
CA VAL A 131 -1.10 -9.01 -10.32
C VAL A 131 0.31 -9.50 -9.99
N ARG A 132 1.23 -8.60 -9.61
CA ARG A 132 2.61 -8.93 -9.23
C ARG A 132 2.73 -9.33 -7.76
N ARG A 133 2.02 -10.39 -7.36
CA ARG A 133 1.90 -10.82 -5.95
C ARG A 133 3.15 -11.50 -5.39
N GLN A 134 4.06 -11.94 -6.26
CA GLN A 134 5.27 -12.67 -5.91
C GLN A 134 6.50 -11.78 -5.67
N ASP A 135 6.44 -10.53 -6.12
CA ASP A 135 7.56 -9.60 -5.99
C ASP A 135 7.87 -9.36 -4.50
N GLN A 136 9.17 -9.33 -4.20
CA GLN A 136 9.67 -9.15 -2.84
C GLN A 136 10.09 -7.70 -2.63
N LEU A 137 10.23 -7.30 -1.37
CA LEU A 137 10.83 -6.02 -1.05
C LEU A 137 12.20 -5.88 -1.74
N GLY A 138 12.40 -4.77 -2.43
CA GLY A 138 13.64 -4.47 -3.16
C GLY A 138 13.72 -5.07 -4.56
N THR A 139 12.68 -5.80 -5.01
CA THR A 139 12.58 -6.16 -6.43
C THR A 139 12.58 -4.89 -7.27
N LEU A 140 13.55 -4.79 -8.17
CA LEU A 140 13.71 -3.68 -9.11
C LEU A 140 13.24 -4.11 -10.50
N LEU A 141 12.31 -3.37 -11.06
CA LEU A 141 11.76 -3.62 -12.38
C LEU A 141 12.32 -2.59 -13.36
N ASP A 142 13.03 -3.07 -14.38
CA ASP A 142 13.52 -2.24 -15.48
C ASP A 142 12.43 -1.99 -16.54
N PHE A 143 11.52 -2.95 -16.70
CA PHE A 143 10.43 -2.92 -17.66
C PHE A 143 9.22 -3.68 -17.10
N TRP A 144 8.02 -3.25 -17.49
CA TRP A 144 6.74 -3.88 -17.16
C TRP A 144 5.73 -3.62 -18.27
N GLN A 145 4.66 -4.42 -18.33
CA GLN A 145 3.53 -4.18 -19.23
C GLN A 145 2.56 -3.15 -18.63
N ASP A 146 1.81 -2.44 -19.48
CA ASP A 146 0.90 -1.35 -19.07
C ASP A 146 -0.18 -1.79 -18.05
N ASP A 147 -0.54 -3.08 -18.01
CA ASP A 147 -1.51 -3.65 -17.09
C ASP A 147 -0.89 -4.18 -15.78
N GLU A 148 0.43 -4.23 -15.68
CA GLU A 148 1.12 -4.75 -14.49
C GLU A 148 1.25 -3.70 -13.39
N LEU A 149 1.56 -2.45 -13.73
CA LEU A 149 1.73 -1.34 -12.78
C LEU A 149 0.76 -0.20 -13.10
N GLN A 150 -0.02 0.20 -12.09
CA GLN A 150 -0.86 1.38 -12.15
C GLN A 150 -0.19 2.53 -11.40
N GLU A 151 -0.01 3.68 -12.04
CA GLU A 151 0.44 4.90 -11.35
C GLU A 151 -0.67 5.41 -10.41
N LEU A 152 -0.32 5.61 -9.15
CA LEU A 152 -1.22 6.04 -8.08
C LEU A 152 -1.09 7.53 -7.76
N GLY A 153 -0.13 8.22 -8.38
CA GLY A 153 0.21 9.62 -8.14
C GLY A 153 1.69 9.79 -7.80
N ALA A 154 2.05 10.96 -7.28
CA ALA A 154 3.42 11.26 -6.87
C ALA A 154 3.47 11.86 -5.46
N ILE A 155 4.55 11.55 -4.73
CA ILE A 155 4.84 12.10 -3.42
C ILE A 155 5.79 13.27 -3.60
N HIS A 156 5.37 14.45 -3.13
CA HIS A 156 6.23 15.62 -3.07
C HIS A 156 6.80 15.77 -1.67
N ALA A 157 8.12 15.81 -1.57
CA ALA A 157 8.81 16.05 -0.31
C ALA A 157 9.89 17.11 -0.51
N THR A 158 10.01 18.05 0.41
CA THR A 158 11.18 18.94 0.46
C THR A 158 12.00 18.53 1.65
N LEU A 159 13.18 17.97 1.40
CA LEU A 159 14.05 17.55 2.49
C LEU A 159 14.84 18.76 3.01
N PRO A 160 14.76 19.11 4.29
CA PRO A 160 15.60 20.17 4.85
C PRO A 160 17.07 19.80 4.74
N ALA A 161 17.91 20.78 4.41
CA ALA A 161 19.35 20.55 4.23
C ALA A 161 20.09 20.26 5.55
N GLU A 162 19.52 20.61 6.72
CA GLU A 162 20.04 20.29 8.07
C GLU A 162 21.57 20.39 8.20
N GLY A 163 22.12 21.59 7.97
CA GLY A 163 23.57 21.83 8.05
C GLY A 163 24.37 21.46 6.80
N ARG A 164 23.71 20.94 5.76
CA ARG A 164 24.24 20.76 4.40
C ARG A 164 23.86 21.94 3.50
N GLN A 165 24.49 22.06 2.33
CA GLN A 165 24.05 23.01 1.32
C GLN A 165 22.83 22.46 0.56
N ALA A 166 21.92 23.34 0.16
CA ALA A 166 20.82 22.96 -0.72
C ALA A 166 21.40 22.50 -2.06
N GLY A 167 21.01 21.30 -2.51
CA GLY A 167 21.58 20.63 -3.68
C GLY A 167 22.52 19.47 -3.34
N ASP A 168 22.95 19.35 -2.07
CA ASP A 168 23.78 18.22 -1.65
C ASP A 168 23.01 16.89 -1.77
N VAL A 169 23.74 15.85 -2.18
CA VAL A 169 23.20 14.49 -2.30
C VAL A 169 23.53 13.71 -1.03
N VAL A 170 22.50 13.20 -0.37
CA VAL A 170 22.63 12.36 0.83
C VAL A 170 22.31 10.92 0.48
N ALA A 171 23.20 9.99 0.85
CA ALA A 171 22.94 8.57 0.72
C ALA A 171 21.87 8.13 1.74
N VAL A 172 20.77 7.57 1.26
CA VAL A 172 19.64 7.12 2.08
C VAL A 172 19.22 5.70 1.72
N THR A 173 18.64 4.98 2.67
CA THR A 173 17.81 3.79 2.43
C THR A 173 16.35 4.17 2.56
N LEU A 174 15.49 3.57 1.75
CA LEU A 174 14.05 3.73 1.88
C LEU A 174 13.47 2.72 2.88
N ARG A 175 12.44 3.16 3.58
CA ARG A 175 11.72 2.36 4.54
C ARG A 175 10.24 2.59 4.35
N ALA A 176 9.49 1.51 4.16
CA ALA A 176 8.05 1.58 4.01
C ALA A 176 7.35 0.88 5.17
N ILE A 177 6.20 1.42 5.56
CA ILE A 177 5.33 0.85 6.59
C ILE A 177 3.92 0.85 6.05
N ALA A 178 3.29 -0.33 6.02
CA ALA A 178 1.85 -0.44 5.79
C ALA A 178 1.11 0.03 7.05
N THR A 179 0.23 1.01 6.88
CA THR A 179 -0.61 1.54 7.96
C THR A 179 -1.92 0.75 8.09
N GLU A 180 -2.54 0.85 9.26
CA GLU A 180 -3.83 0.22 9.56
C GLU A 180 -4.99 0.79 8.72
N THR A 181 -4.80 1.97 8.11
CA THR A 181 -5.77 2.59 7.19
C THR A 181 -5.59 2.13 5.74
N GLY A 182 -4.66 1.21 5.48
CA GLY A 182 -4.34 0.73 4.13
C GLY A 182 -3.53 1.73 3.30
N THR A 183 -2.81 2.65 3.95
CA THR A 183 -1.86 3.58 3.30
C THR A 183 -0.43 3.10 3.49
N LEU A 184 0.49 3.66 2.71
CA LEU A 184 1.92 3.38 2.84
C LEU A 184 2.66 4.63 3.33
N ASP A 185 3.33 4.52 4.47
CA ASP A 185 4.25 5.54 4.97
C ASP A 185 5.65 5.24 4.47
N LEU A 186 6.23 6.13 3.67
CA LEU A 186 7.60 6.02 3.18
C LEU A 186 8.51 6.96 3.99
N THR A 187 9.70 6.50 4.34
CA THR A 187 10.71 7.28 5.07
C THR A 187 12.06 7.06 4.42
N ALA A 188 12.76 8.15 4.11
CA ALA A 188 14.17 8.12 3.75
C ALA A 188 15.01 8.19 5.02
N VAL A 189 15.88 7.21 5.23
CA VAL A 189 16.77 7.11 6.40
C VAL A 189 18.20 7.28 5.91
N ALA A 190 18.93 8.25 6.46
CA ALA A 190 20.33 8.45 6.12
C ALA A 190 21.16 7.19 6.42
N VAL A 191 22.06 6.83 5.49
CA VAL A 191 23.03 5.75 5.71
C VAL A 191 24.07 6.15 6.77
N GLN A 192 24.38 7.45 6.86
CA GLN A 192 25.29 8.02 7.85
C GLN A 192 24.60 9.15 8.63
N GLY A 193 24.68 9.09 9.96
CA GLY A 193 24.03 10.01 10.88
C GLY A 193 22.59 9.63 11.21
N ASP A 194 21.88 10.52 11.89
CA ASP A 194 20.53 10.26 12.43
C ASP A 194 19.41 10.87 11.57
N GLY A 195 19.74 11.32 10.35
CA GLY A 195 18.79 11.97 9.45
C GLY A 195 17.64 11.04 9.05
N ARG A 196 16.40 11.49 9.28
CA ARG A 196 15.18 10.78 8.89
C ARG A 196 14.18 11.76 8.32
N TRP A 197 13.74 11.48 7.10
CA TRP A 197 12.80 12.34 6.38
C TRP A 197 11.57 11.54 6.01
N LYS A 198 10.42 11.98 6.54
CA LYS A 198 9.14 11.38 6.20
C LYS A 198 8.71 11.85 4.81
N VAL A 199 8.30 10.90 4.00
CA VAL A 199 7.82 11.08 2.64
C VAL A 199 6.34 10.66 2.69
N GLU A 200 5.47 11.60 3.05
CA GLU A 200 4.05 11.33 3.29
C GLU A 200 3.22 11.35 1.99
N PHE A 201 2.30 10.39 1.89
CA PHE A 201 1.33 10.30 0.80
C PHE A 201 -0.05 10.76 1.32
N ASP A 202 -0.59 11.82 0.73
CA ASP A 202 -2.01 12.15 0.89
C ASP A 202 -2.81 11.43 -0.21
N VAL A 203 -3.54 10.38 0.17
CA VAL A 203 -4.39 9.60 -0.73
C VAL A 203 -5.62 10.39 -1.21
N ARG A 204 -5.86 11.60 -0.66
CA ARG A 204 -6.98 12.46 -1.02
C ARG A 204 -6.52 13.58 -1.96
N GLY A 205 -5.88 13.20 -3.06
CA GLY A 205 -5.49 14.11 -4.14
C GLY A 205 -6.46 14.05 -5.32
N GLN A 206 -7.46 14.95 -5.29
CA GLN A 206 -8.23 15.50 -6.43
C GLN A 206 -9.19 14.56 -7.21
N HIS A 207 -10.49 14.74 -6.93
CA HIS A 207 -11.53 14.74 -7.97
C HIS A 207 -11.55 16.11 -8.67
#